data_AF-A0A2C9JQJ1-F1
#
_entry.id   AF-A0A2C9JQJ1-F1
#
_cell.length_a   1.000
_cell.length_b   1.000
_cell.length_c   1.000
_cell.angle_alpha   90.00
_cell.angle_beta   90.00
_cell.angle_gamma   90.00
#
_symmetry.space_group_name_H-M   'P 1'
#
loop_
_entity.id
_entity.type
_entity.pdbx_description
1 polymer ?
#
loop_
_entity_poly.entity_id
_entity_poly.type
_entity_poly.pdbx_seq_one_letter_code
_entity_poly.pdbx_strand_id
1 'polypeptide(L)'
;PAEVLENLDDLIAGISGVSRVMSESVDRNFVEEITNHLFEPPAAPKGRGLDLVSLNLQRGRDHGIPPYRDYRKVCGLRPIVDFDDTEALGPYAAQLARVYKSVDDIDLFTGLVHERPLRGAMVGPTLSCILGTQFYNLKYGDRFFFDTDDSAIAFSNAQLKSLRNVTLAKVICANTNVRALPNNVFSPVS
;
A
#
# COMPACT_ATOMS: atom_id res chain seq x y z
N PRO A 1 9.17 -11.38 31.39
CA PRO A 1 10.34 -10.46 31.24
C PRO A 1 11.40 -10.96 30.27
N ALA A 2 11.85 -12.21 30.39
CA ALA A 2 12.76 -12.84 29.42
C ALA A 2 12.08 -13.15 28.07
N GLU A 3 10.86 -13.67 28.11
CA GLU A 3 10.04 -13.98 26.91
C GLU A 3 9.75 -12.73 26.05
N VAL A 4 9.58 -11.56 26.68
CA VAL A 4 9.39 -10.29 25.96
C VAL A 4 10.67 -9.83 25.26
N LEU A 5 11.84 -10.16 25.83
CA LEU A 5 13.14 -9.82 25.25
C LEU A 5 13.55 -10.81 24.15
N GLU A 6 13.24 -12.10 24.28
CA GLU A 6 13.44 -13.09 23.20
C GLU A 6 12.56 -12.77 21.98
N ASN A 7 11.29 -12.41 22.19
CA ASN A 7 10.42 -11.94 21.09
C ASN A 7 10.91 -10.63 20.46
N LEU A 8 11.65 -9.80 21.20
CA LEU A 8 12.26 -8.59 20.68
C LEU A 8 13.46 -8.93 19.79
N ASP A 9 14.31 -9.89 20.16
CA ASP A 9 15.43 -10.32 19.31
C ASP A 9 14.94 -10.98 18.00
N ASP A 10 13.85 -11.75 18.02
CA ASP A 10 13.22 -12.29 16.82
C ASP A 10 12.58 -11.19 15.95
N LEU A 11 11.95 -10.19 16.57
CA LEU A 11 11.45 -9.01 15.87
C LEU A 11 12.60 -8.22 15.23
N ILE A 12 13.74 -8.10 15.91
CA ILE A 12 14.95 -7.42 15.46
C ILE A 12 15.58 -8.16 14.26
N ALA A 13 15.64 -9.49 14.33
CA ALA A 13 16.06 -10.33 13.22
C ALA A 13 15.10 -10.20 12.03
N GLY A 14 13.79 -10.18 12.29
CA GLY A 14 12.74 -9.95 11.30
C GLY A 14 12.88 -8.60 10.61
N ILE A 15 13.00 -7.50 11.35
CA ILE A 15 13.19 -6.14 10.82
C ILE A 15 14.47 -6.04 9.98
N SER A 16 15.57 -6.65 10.44
CA SER A 16 16.82 -6.72 9.68
C SER A 16 16.64 -7.49 8.38
N GLY A 17 15.87 -8.58 8.41
CA GLY A 17 15.48 -9.35 7.24
C GLY A 17 14.61 -8.56 6.26
N VAL A 18 13.58 -7.86 6.76
CA VAL A 18 12.66 -7.04 5.94
C VAL A 18 13.41 -5.95 5.18
N SER A 19 14.46 -5.36 5.75
CA SER A 19 15.29 -4.37 5.04
C SER A 19 16.13 -4.94 3.87
N ARG A 20 16.20 -6.27 3.76
CA ARG A 20 17.02 -6.99 2.76
C ARG A 20 16.19 -7.77 1.75
N VAL A 21 14.90 -7.96 2.01
CA VAL A 21 13.99 -8.70 1.14
C VAL A 21 13.19 -7.71 0.30
N MET A 22 13.05 -8.02 -0.99
CA MET A 22 12.24 -7.23 -1.90
C MET A 22 10.75 -7.48 -1.64
N SER A 23 9.97 -6.40 -1.66
CA SER A 23 8.51 -6.52 -1.66
C SER A 23 8.03 -7.05 -3.02
N GLU A 24 6.91 -7.78 -3.00
CA GLU A 24 6.19 -8.17 -4.20
C GLU A 24 5.68 -6.94 -4.97
N SER A 25 5.46 -7.10 -6.27
CA SER A 25 4.94 -6.03 -7.11
C SER A 25 3.48 -5.72 -6.78
N VAL A 26 3.09 -4.44 -6.87
CA VAL A 26 1.68 -4.06 -6.76
C VAL A 26 1.02 -4.31 -8.12
N ASP A 27 0.46 -5.51 -8.27
CA ASP A 27 -0.27 -5.91 -9.46
C ASP A 27 -1.46 -6.82 -9.12
N ARG A 28 -2.11 -7.36 -10.16
CA ARG A 28 -3.30 -8.20 -10.03
C ARG A 28 -3.04 -9.60 -9.46
N ASN A 29 -1.77 -10.01 -9.33
CA ASN A 29 -1.39 -11.32 -8.82
C ASN A 29 -1.05 -11.20 -7.33
N PHE A 30 -1.61 -12.10 -6.55
CA PHE A 30 -1.43 -12.15 -5.11
C PHE A 30 -0.92 -13.53 -4.75
N VAL A 31 -0.08 -13.60 -3.72
CA VAL A 31 0.51 -14.87 -3.25
C VAL A 31 -0.56 -15.77 -2.64
N GLU A 32 -0.36 -17.08 -2.74
CA GLU A 32 -1.35 -18.08 -2.34
C GLU A 32 -1.72 -17.99 -0.85
N GLU A 33 -0.76 -17.56 -0.04
CA GLU A 33 -0.90 -17.39 1.40
C GLU A 33 -2.02 -16.42 1.79
N ILE A 34 -2.29 -15.42 0.95
CA ILE A 34 -3.36 -14.44 1.19
C ILE A 34 -4.61 -14.69 0.35
N THR A 35 -4.55 -15.47 -0.73
CA THR A 35 -5.73 -15.79 -1.55
C THR A 35 -6.41 -17.11 -1.18
N ASN A 36 -5.69 -18.08 -0.59
CA ASN A 36 -6.25 -19.40 -0.23
C ASN A 36 -6.05 -19.76 1.25
N HIS A 37 -5.05 -19.18 1.92
CA HIS A 37 -4.63 -19.59 3.25
C HIS A 37 -4.69 -18.46 4.30
N LEU A 38 -5.45 -17.37 4.02
CA LEU A 38 -5.52 -16.25 4.95
C LEU A 38 -6.14 -16.70 6.28
N PHE A 39 -5.38 -16.53 7.36
CA PHE A 39 -5.72 -16.97 8.73
C PHE A 39 -6.07 -18.46 8.85
N GLU A 40 -5.52 -19.31 7.98
CA GLU A 40 -5.71 -20.75 8.10
C GLU A 40 -5.07 -21.28 9.40
N PRO A 41 -5.85 -21.85 10.34
CA PRO A 41 -5.28 -22.36 11.59
C PRO A 41 -4.37 -23.57 11.31
N PRO A 42 -3.18 -23.67 11.92
CA PRO A 42 -2.26 -24.79 11.68
C PRO A 42 -2.86 -26.17 12.00
N ALA A 43 -3.81 -26.22 12.94
CA ALA A 43 -4.48 -27.43 13.37
C ALA A 43 -5.75 -27.77 12.55
N ALA A 44 -6.17 -26.91 11.62
CA ALA A 44 -7.31 -27.17 10.76
C ALA A 44 -6.88 -27.99 9.52
N PRO A 45 -7.78 -28.81 8.93
CA PRO A 45 -7.54 -29.39 7.62
C PRO A 45 -7.22 -28.30 6.60
N LYS A 46 -6.19 -28.53 5.78
CA LYS A 46 -5.78 -27.62 4.69
C LYS A 46 -6.97 -27.32 3.76
N GLY A 47 -7.04 -26.08 3.28
CA GLY A 47 -8.10 -25.56 2.42
C GLY A 47 -9.24 -24.87 3.19
N ARG A 48 -9.02 -24.45 4.45
CA ARG A 48 -10.00 -23.69 5.24
C ARG A 48 -9.60 -22.23 5.47
N GLY A 49 -8.56 -21.76 4.81
CA GLY A 49 -8.19 -20.35 4.79
C GLY A 49 -9.22 -19.48 4.08
N LEU A 50 -9.12 -18.18 4.34
CA LEU A 50 -9.89 -17.16 3.64
C LEU A 50 -9.12 -16.64 2.41
N ASP A 51 -9.83 -15.89 1.57
CA ASP A 51 -9.26 -15.18 0.43
C ASP A 51 -9.34 -13.67 0.67
N LEU A 52 -8.19 -13.03 0.88
CA LEU A 52 -8.08 -11.60 1.12
C LEU A 52 -8.58 -10.77 -0.07
N VAL A 53 -8.33 -11.21 -1.30
CA VAL A 53 -8.76 -10.50 -2.51
C VAL A 53 -10.28 -10.56 -2.60
N SER A 54 -10.88 -11.74 -2.42
CA SER A 54 -12.34 -11.88 -2.38
C SER A 54 -12.96 -11.06 -1.24
N LEU A 55 -12.33 -11.02 -0.06
CA LEU A 55 -12.75 -10.18 1.06
C LEU A 55 -12.69 -8.68 0.72
N ASN A 56 -11.63 -8.22 0.04
CA ASN A 56 -11.51 -6.83 -0.37
C ASN A 56 -12.60 -6.43 -1.36
N LEU A 57 -12.93 -7.29 -2.34
CA LEU A 57 -14.03 -7.05 -3.28
C LEU A 57 -15.38 -6.98 -2.55
N GLN A 58 -15.65 -7.94 -1.67
CA GLN A 58 -16.88 -7.94 -0.88
C GLN A 58 -16.97 -6.73 0.05
N ARG A 59 -15.85 -6.29 0.64
CA ARG A 59 -15.79 -5.07 1.47
C ARG A 59 -16.09 -3.82 0.65
N GLY A 60 -15.56 -3.72 -0.57
CA GLY A 60 -15.85 -2.60 -1.47
C GLY A 60 -17.35 -2.50 -1.77
N ARG A 61 -17.99 -3.66 -2.04
CA ARG A 61 -19.44 -3.73 -2.31
C ARG A 61 -20.29 -3.43 -1.07
N ASP A 62 -19.90 -3.98 0.09
CA ASP A 62 -20.54 -3.72 1.39
C ASP A 62 -20.52 -2.23 1.75
N HIS A 63 -19.40 -1.55 1.48
CA HIS A 63 -19.25 -0.11 1.69
C HIS A 63 -19.89 0.75 0.59
N GLY A 64 -20.49 0.14 -0.45
CA GLY A 64 -21.08 0.85 -1.57
C GLY A 64 -20.07 1.70 -2.35
N ILE A 65 -18.82 1.25 -2.45
CA ILE A 65 -17.77 1.97 -3.16
C ILE A 65 -18.14 2.05 -4.65
N PRO A 66 -18.16 3.26 -5.26
CA PRO A 66 -18.43 3.41 -6.68
C PRO A 66 -17.45 2.63 -7.56
N PRO A 67 -17.88 2.22 -8.77
CA PRO A 67 -17.02 1.50 -9.70
C PRO A 67 -15.74 2.26 -10.06
N TYR A 68 -14.74 1.50 -10.53
CA TYR A 68 -13.43 2.01 -10.96
C TYR A 68 -13.54 3.22 -11.91
N ARG A 69 -14.46 3.15 -12.87
CA ARG A 69 -14.65 4.22 -13.88
C ARG A 69 -15.03 5.56 -13.25
N ASP A 70 -15.78 5.56 -12.14
CA ASP A 70 -16.19 6.81 -11.50
C ASP A 70 -15.02 7.50 -10.79
N TYR A 71 -14.12 6.72 -10.18
CA TYR A 71 -12.89 7.27 -9.62
C TYR A 71 -11.95 7.82 -10.70
N ARG A 72 -11.89 7.19 -11.88
CA ARG A 72 -11.16 7.77 -13.02
C ARG A 72 -11.68 9.15 -13.39
N LYS A 73 -13.01 9.34 -13.40
CA LYS A 73 -13.64 10.65 -13.67
C LYS A 73 -13.27 11.68 -12.60
N VAL A 74 -13.37 11.30 -11.32
CA VAL A 74 -12.97 12.17 -10.19
C VAL A 74 -11.52 12.61 -10.30
N CYS A 75 -10.65 11.71 -10.76
CA CYS A 75 -9.23 11.97 -10.99
C CYS A 75 -8.92 12.69 -12.31
N GLY A 76 -9.93 13.11 -13.09
CA GLY A 76 -9.74 13.78 -14.38
C GLY A 76 -9.09 12.92 -15.46
N LEU A 77 -9.13 11.59 -15.30
CA LEU A 77 -8.52 10.65 -16.24
C LEU A 77 -9.47 10.36 -17.41
N ARG A 78 -8.88 9.96 -18.55
CA ARG A 78 -9.62 9.56 -19.74
C ARG A 78 -10.64 8.46 -19.41
N PRO A 79 -11.91 8.60 -19.83
CA PRO A 79 -12.93 7.59 -19.59
C PRO A 79 -12.62 6.31 -20.36
N ILE A 80 -12.98 5.19 -19.75
CA ILE A 80 -12.97 3.86 -20.37
C ILE A 80 -14.36 3.66 -20.99
N VAL A 81 -14.40 3.16 -22.22
CA VAL A 81 -15.63 2.92 -22.98
C VAL A 81 -15.89 1.44 -23.23
N ASP A 82 -14.84 0.63 -23.33
CA ASP A 82 -14.91 -0.81 -23.55
C ASP A 82 -13.67 -1.51 -22.97
N PHE A 83 -13.68 -2.84 -23.02
CA PHE A 83 -12.58 -3.66 -22.53
C PHE A 83 -11.37 -3.70 -23.48
N ASP A 84 -11.41 -3.06 -24.64
CA ASP A 84 -10.27 -3.01 -25.57
C ASP A 84 -9.27 -1.89 -25.18
N ASP A 85 -9.62 -1.04 -24.20
CA ASP A 85 -8.77 -0.01 -23.62
C ASP A 85 -7.65 -0.58 -22.74
N THR A 86 -6.70 -1.25 -23.38
CA THR A 86 -5.53 -1.87 -22.73
C THR A 86 -4.53 -0.86 -22.16
N GLU A 87 -4.66 0.43 -22.51
CA GLU A 87 -3.89 1.51 -21.89
C GLU A 87 -4.34 1.70 -20.43
N ALA A 88 -5.65 1.75 -20.20
CA ALA A 88 -6.22 1.96 -18.87
C ALA A 88 -6.40 0.65 -18.06
N LEU A 89 -6.73 -0.45 -18.73
CA LEU A 89 -7.01 -1.76 -18.11
C LEU A 89 -5.79 -2.72 -18.10
N GLY A 90 -4.69 -2.27 -18.70
CA GLY A 90 -3.48 -3.08 -18.83
C GLY A 90 -3.64 -4.23 -19.84
N PRO A 91 -2.66 -5.16 -19.88
CA PRO A 91 -2.65 -6.25 -20.86
C PRO A 91 -3.68 -7.35 -20.56
N TYR A 92 -4.48 -7.22 -19.48
CA TYR A 92 -5.40 -8.24 -19.00
C TYR A 92 -6.88 -7.85 -19.12
N ALA A 93 -7.17 -6.88 -19.99
CA ALA A 93 -8.52 -6.38 -20.17
C ALA A 93 -9.50 -7.48 -20.68
N ALA A 94 -9.00 -8.43 -21.48
CA ALA A 94 -9.77 -9.58 -21.96
C ALA A 94 -10.23 -10.51 -20.82
N GLN A 95 -9.48 -10.62 -19.71
CA GLN A 95 -9.89 -11.39 -18.54
C GLN A 95 -11.01 -10.67 -17.79
N LEU A 96 -10.94 -9.34 -17.68
CA LEU A 96 -12.00 -8.54 -17.06
C LEU A 96 -13.32 -8.68 -17.84
N ALA A 97 -13.27 -8.69 -19.18
CA ALA A 97 -14.44 -8.89 -20.04
C ALA A 97 -15.13 -10.24 -19.85
N ARG A 98 -14.46 -11.24 -19.27
CA ARG A 98 -15.07 -12.55 -18.95
C ARG A 98 -15.84 -12.54 -17.64
N VAL A 99 -15.55 -11.58 -16.76
CA VAL A 99 -16.10 -11.52 -15.40
C VAL A 99 -17.16 -10.41 -15.30
N TYR A 100 -16.90 -9.26 -15.90
CA TYR A 100 -17.77 -8.09 -15.87
C TYR A 100 -18.53 -7.94 -17.18
N LYS A 101 -19.82 -7.57 -17.10
CA LYS A 101 -20.66 -7.34 -18.28
C LYS A 101 -20.37 -6.00 -18.94
N SER A 102 -20.10 -4.98 -18.14
CA SER A 102 -19.69 -3.65 -18.58
C SER A 102 -18.41 -3.20 -17.88
N VAL A 103 -17.65 -2.30 -18.52
CA VAL A 103 -16.54 -1.57 -17.86
C VAL A 103 -17.02 -0.67 -16.73
N ASP A 104 -18.32 -0.35 -16.71
CA ASP A 104 -18.99 0.36 -15.62
C ASP A 104 -19.16 -0.50 -14.36
N ASP A 105 -19.01 -1.81 -14.46
CA ASP A 105 -19.22 -2.74 -13.33
C ASP A 105 -17.91 -3.11 -12.62
N ILE A 106 -16.75 -2.67 -13.12
CA ILE A 106 -15.45 -3.06 -12.57
C ILE A 106 -15.32 -2.50 -11.14
N ASP A 107 -15.18 -3.39 -10.16
CA ASP A 107 -14.90 -3.02 -8.77
C ASP A 107 -13.62 -2.15 -8.70
N LEU A 108 -13.64 -1.09 -7.88
CA LEU A 108 -12.52 -0.16 -7.77
C LEU A 108 -11.19 -0.89 -7.53
N PHE A 109 -11.13 -1.76 -6.51
CA PHE A 109 -9.91 -2.50 -6.18
C PHE A 109 -9.37 -3.29 -7.38
N THR A 110 -10.24 -3.98 -8.12
CA THR A 110 -9.84 -4.69 -9.35
C THR A 110 -9.24 -3.73 -10.36
N GLY A 111 -9.88 -2.61 -10.64
CA GLY A 111 -9.35 -1.62 -11.59
C GLY A 111 -7.97 -1.10 -11.18
N LEU A 112 -7.79 -0.75 -9.90
CA LEU A 112 -6.54 -0.19 -9.39
C LEU A 112 -5.34 -1.14 -9.54
N VAL A 113 -5.51 -2.44 -9.26
CA VAL A 113 -4.43 -3.43 -9.36
C VAL A 113 -4.14 -3.88 -10.80
N HIS A 114 -4.99 -3.48 -11.75
CA HIS A 114 -4.77 -3.72 -13.19
C HIS A 114 -4.09 -2.54 -13.89
N GLU A 115 -4.05 -1.36 -13.27
CA GLU A 115 -3.36 -0.21 -13.85
C GLU A 115 -1.85 -0.44 -13.91
N ARG A 116 -1.23 0.03 -14.99
CA ARG A 116 0.23 0.08 -15.07
C ARG A 116 0.76 1.17 -14.13
N PRO A 117 1.80 0.89 -13.33
CA PRO A 117 2.43 1.91 -12.50
C PRO A 117 2.94 3.11 -13.31
N LEU A 118 2.83 4.31 -12.74
CA LEU A 118 3.48 5.51 -13.31
C LEU A 118 5.01 5.37 -13.25
N ARG A 119 5.72 6.08 -14.13
CA ARG A 119 7.19 6.07 -14.14
C ARG A 119 7.74 6.53 -12.79
N GLY A 120 8.46 5.65 -12.11
CA GLY A 120 9.04 5.91 -10.78
C GLY A 120 8.06 5.76 -9.62
N ALA A 121 6.83 5.31 -9.86
CA ALA A 121 5.85 4.98 -8.85
C ALA A 121 5.60 3.47 -8.78
N MET A 122 5.01 3.01 -7.67
CA MET A 122 4.59 1.62 -7.49
C MET A 122 3.15 1.38 -7.93
N VAL A 123 2.37 2.44 -8.18
CA VAL A 123 0.93 2.36 -8.42
C VAL A 123 0.53 3.15 -9.66
N GLY A 124 -0.62 2.79 -10.24
CA GLY A 124 -1.18 3.45 -11.41
C GLY A 124 -1.74 4.85 -11.15
N PRO A 125 -2.19 5.54 -12.22
CA PRO A 125 -2.67 6.92 -12.15
C PRO A 125 -3.87 7.12 -11.22
N THR A 126 -4.84 6.20 -11.20
CA THR A 126 -6.04 6.34 -10.36
C THR A 126 -5.68 6.18 -8.89
N LEU A 127 -4.89 5.16 -8.53
CA LEU A 127 -4.46 4.96 -7.14
C LEU A 127 -3.52 6.09 -6.68
N SER A 128 -2.66 6.60 -7.58
CA SER A 128 -1.82 7.78 -7.29
C SER A 128 -2.65 9.02 -6.94
N CYS A 129 -3.72 9.27 -7.70
CA CYS A 129 -4.65 10.37 -7.44
C CYS A 129 -5.35 10.22 -6.08
N ILE A 130 -5.89 9.01 -5.79
CA ILE A 130 -6.60 8.74 -4.54
C ILE A 130 -5.66 8.89 -3.34
N LEU A 131 -4.49 8.25 -3.37
CA LEU A 131 -3.50 8.33 -2.30
C LEU A 131 -2.96 9.74 -2.15
N GLY A 132 -2.61 10.41 -3.24
CA GLY A 132 -2.07 11.77 -3.24
C GLY A 132 -3.06 12.76 -2.64
N THR A 133 -4.34 12.67 -3.02
CA THR A 133 -5.41 13.50 -2.45
C THR A 133 -5.58 13.24 -0.95
N GLN A 134 -5.60 11.97 -0.54
CA GLN A 134 -5.78 11.61 0.86
C GLN A 134 -4.58 12.07 1.73
N PHE A 135 -3.35 11.84 1.29
CA PHE A 135 -2.15 12.29 2.01
C PHE A 135 -2.02 13.81 2.04
N TYR A 136 -2.40 14.50 0.95
CA TYR A 136 -2.47 15.96 0.93
C TYR A 136 -3.43 16.47 2.00
N ASN A 137 -4.67 15.95 2.02
CA ASN A 137 -5.68 16.37 2.98
C ASN A 137 -5.27 16.05 4.43
N LEU A 138 -4.62 14.91 4.69
CA LEU A 138 -4.11 14.56 6.01
C LEU A 138 -2.99 15.53 6.46
N LYS A 139 -2.06 15.87 5.56
CA LYS A 139 -0.96 16.80 5.88
C LYS A 139 -1.48 18.20 6.13
N TYR A 140 -2.21 18.78 5.17
CA TYR A 140 -2.60 20.20 5.22
C TYR A 140 -3.88 20.45 6.03
N GLY A 141 -4.64 19.40 6.36
CA GLY A 141 -5.78 19.47 7.27
C GLY A 141 -5.40 19.30 8.74
N ASP A 142 -4.17 18.89 9.05
CA ASP A 142 -3.70 18.72 10.43
C ASP A 142 -2.99 19.98 10.93
N ARG A 143 -3.65 20.70 11.84
CA ARG A 143 -3.08 21.89 12.50
C ARG A 143 -1.75 21.58 13.19
N PHE A 144 -1.61 20.38 13.73
CA PHE A 144 -0.45 19.92 14.51
C PHE A 144 0.56 19.14 13.67
N PHE A 145 0.44 19.17 12.33
CA PHE A 145 1.42 18.54 11.47
C PHE A 145 2.82 19.11 11.76
N PHE A 146 3.84 18.26 11.79
CA PHE A 146 5.13 18.60 12.42
C PHE A 146 5.87 19.77 11.76
N ASP A 147 5.58 20.10 10.50
CA ASP A 147 6.18 21.22 9.77
C ASP A 147 5.25 22.45 9.61
N THR A 148 4.20 22.53 10.44
CA THR A 148 3.30 23.69 10.56
C THR A 148 4.04 25.00 10.84
N ASP A 149 3.52 26.11 10.32
CA ASP A 149 4.01 27.47 10.51
C ASP A 149 3.19 28.26 11.56
N ASP A 150 2.21 27.62 12.20
CA ASP A 150 1.41 28.22 13.28
C ASP A 150 2.31 28.56 14.49
N SER A 151 2.59 29.85 14.66
CA SER A 151 3.48 30.38 15.71
C SER A 151 3.14 29.95 17.14
N ALA A 152 1.90 29.53 17.42
CA ALA A 152 1.50 29.08 18.75
C ALA A 152 1.96 27.65 19.08
N ILE A 153 2.23 26.83 18.06
CA ILE A 153 2.53 25.39 18.22
C ILE A 153 3.72 24.89 17.36
N ALA A 154 4.22 25.72 16.46
CA ALA A 154 5.31 25.36 15.56
C ALA A 154 6.58 25.02 16.33
N PHE A 155 7.29 24.00 15.85
CA PHE A 155 8.65 23.73 16.29
C PHE A 155 9.58 24.86 15.85
N SER A 156 10.61 25.12 16.64
CA SER A 156 11.69 26.01 16.22
C SER A 156 12.44 25.46 14.99
N ASN A 157 13.09 26.35 14.24
CA ASN A 157 13.92 25.94 13.09
C ASN A 157 15.01 24.91 13.46
N ALA A 158 15.57 24.99 14.66
CA ALA A 158 16.56 24.02 15.14
C ALA A 158 15.93 22.64 15.38
N GLN A 159 14.72 22.59 15.96
CA GLN A 159 13.97 21.35 16.15
C GLN A 159 13.55 20.74 14.81
N LEU A 160 13.03 21.54 13.87
CA LEU A 160 12.67 21.07 12.52
C LEU A 160 13.86 20.47 11.77
N LYS A 161 15.05 21.08 11.89
CA LYS A 161 16.29 20.54 11.33
C LYS A 161 16.65 19.18 11.92
N SER A 162 16.41 18.98 13.22
CA SER A 162 16.64 17.69 13.88
C SER A 162 15.62 16.64 13.42
N LEU A 163 14.33 16.99 13.39
CA LEU A 163 13.25 16.10 12.95
C LEU A 163 13.44 15.63 11.51
N ARG A 164 13.81 16.53 10.58
CA ARG A 164 14.07 16.18 9.17
C ARG A 164 15.29 15.27 8.96
N ASN A 165 16.16 15.16 9.96
CA ASN A 165 17.33 14.27 9.92
C ASN A 165 17.00 12.87 10.48
N VAL A 166 15.78 12.63 10.98
CA VAL A 166 15.36 11.30 11.44
C VAL A 166 15.11 10.40 10.23
N THR A 167 15.65 9.19 10.25
CA THR A 167 15.38 8.14 9.27
C THR A 167 14.85 6.90 9.99
N LEU A 168 14.10 6.05 9.29
CA LEU A 168 13.63 4.78 9.89
C LEU A 168 14.82 3.89 10.32
N ALA A 169 15.95 3.94 9.60
CA ALA A 169 17.19 3.28 10.02
C ALA A 169 17.66 3.76 11.40
N LYS A 170 17.69 5.07 11.66
CA LYS A 170 18.06 5.63 12.97
C LYS A 170 17.10 5.19 14.06
N VAL A 171 15.80 5.16 13.78
CA VAL A 171 14.79 4.69 14.72
C VAL A 171 15.02 3.22 15.07
N ILE A 172 15.27 2.36 14.09
CA ILE A 172 15.55 0.94 14.34
C ILE A 172 16.85 0.80 15.15
N CYS A 173 17.96 1.40 14.74
CA CYS A 173 19.24 1.28 15.46
C CYS A 173 19.19 1.83 16.89
N ALA A 174 18.40 2.87 17.15
CA ALA A 174 18.26 3.44 18.50
C ALA A 174 17.47 2.54 19.46
N ASN A 175 16.65 1.62 18.95
CA ASN A 175 15.73 0.81 19.74
C ASN A 175 16.04 -0.70 19.65
N THR A 176 17.11 -1.10 18.97
CA THR A 176 17.43 -2.50 18.68
C THR A 176 18.94 -2.75 18.68
N ASN A 177 19.35 -4.02 18.75
CA ASN A 177 20.74 -4.44 18.65
C ASN A 177 21.24 -4.61 17.19
N VAL A 178 20.50 -4.11 16.19
CA VAL A 178 20.91 -4.21 14.77
C VAL A 178 22.19 -3.42 14.55
N ARG A 179 23.23 -4.10 14.03
CA ARG A 179 24.55 -3.50 13.85
C ARG A 179 24.69 -2.69 12.56
N ALA A 180 23.92 -3.01 11.53
CA ALA A 180 24.03 -2.38 10.22
C ALA A 180 22.71 -2.42 9.44
N LEU A 181 22.32 -1.27 8.91
CA LEU A 181 21.18 -1.07 8.02
C LEU A 181 21.57 -0.09 6.90
N PRO A 182 20.93 -0.16 5.72
CA PRO A 182 21.06 0.90 4.73
C PRO A 182 20.48 2.22 5.25
N ASN A 183 21.00 3.35 4.76
CA ASN A 183 20.48 4.68 5.13
C ASN A 183 19.00 4.85 4.77
N ASN A 184 18.60 4.28 3.62
CA ASN A 184 17.21 4.19 3.20
C ASN A 184 16.77 2.73 3.21
N VAL A 185 15.98 2.35 4.22
CA VAL A 185 15.48 0.97 4.41
C VAL A 185 14.33 0.59 3.48
N PHE A 186 13.82 1.53 2.67
CA PHE A 186 12.78 1.27 1.66
C PHE A 186 13.33 0.98 0.28
N SER A 187 14.65 1.12 0.07
CA SER A 187 15.30 0.85 -1.21
C SER A 187 16.12 -0.43 -1.14
N PRO A 188 16.28 -1.14 -2.28
CA PRO A 188 17.16 -2.30 -2.33
C PRO A 188 18.57 -1.93 -1.89
N VAL A 189 19.23 -2.83 -1.18
CA VAL A 189 20.66 -2.69 -0.85
C VAL A 189 21.44 -2.94 -2.15
N SER A 190 22.07 -1.88 -2.69
CA SER A 190 22.97 -1.94 -3.84
C SER A 190 24.34 -2.47 -3.46
#